data_AF-M9LH45-F1
#
_entry.id   AF-M9LH45-F1
#
_cell.length_a   1.000
_cell.length_b   1.000
_cell.length_c   1.000
_cell.angle_alpha   90.00
_cell.angle_beta   90.00
_cell.angle_gamma   90.00
#
_symmetry.space_group_name_H-M   'P 1'
#
loop_
_entity.id
_entity.type
_entity.pdbx_description
1 polymer ?
#
loop_
_entity_poly.entity_id
_entity_poly.type
_entity_poly.pdbx_seq_one_letter_code
_entity_poly.pdbx_strand_id
1 'polypeptide(L)' 'MVEVIGTDVRLIGRGIVNYDSDQLRTAAGWSSNEVMKRMEVHRMEVIHRDEWVTLRS' A
#
# COMPACT_ATOMS: atom_id res chain seq x y z
N MET A 1 8.65 6.47 0.67
CA MET A 1 8.95 5.12 1.21
C MET A 1 8.26 4.99 2.56
N VAL A 2 7.67 3.83 2.84
CA VAL A 2 6.91 3.55 4.06
C VAL A 2 7.33 2.22 4.68
N GLU A 3 7.09 2.10 5.97
CA GLU A 3 7.15 0.86 6.74
C GLU A 3 5.78 0.19 6.71
N VAL A 4 5.76 -1.15 6.61
CA VAL A 4 4.54 -1.94 6.71
C VAL A 4 4.62 -2.79 7.96
N ILE A 5 3.63 -2.59 8.83
CA ILE A 5 3.53 -3.25 10.12
C ILE A 5 2.45 -4.33 10.03
N GLY A 6 2.78 -5.54 10.46
CA GLY A 6 1.84 -6.65 10.58
C GLY A 6 0.82 -6.42 11.70
N THR A 7 -0.22 -7.24 11.74
CA THR A 7 -1.26 -7.17 12.79
C THR A 7 -0.74 -7.46 14.20
N ASP A 8 0.42 -8.12 14.30
CA ASP A 8 1.16 -8.38 15.54
C ASP A 8 2.11 -7.24 15.95
N VAL A 9 2.00 -6.07 15.30
CA VAL A 9 2.83 -4.88 15.54
C VAL A 9 4.30 -5.09 15.17
N ARG A 10 4.62 -6.12 14.37
CA ARG A 10 5.98 -6.32 13.85
C ARG A 10 6.17 -5.67 12.50
N LEU A 11 7.35 -5.08 12.28
CA LEU A 11 7.75 -4.61 10.97
C LEU A 11 7.96 -5.82 10.04
N ILE A 12 7.16 -5.91 8.97
CA ILE A 12 7.23 -7.03 8.00
C ILE A 12 7.99 -6.65 6.73
N GLY A 13 8.15 -5.35 6.48
CA GLY A 13 8.94 -4.86 5.37
C GLY A 13 8.78 -3.37 5.13
N ARG A 14 9.39 -2.92 4.04
CA ARG A 14 9.37 -1.52 3.61
C ARG A 14 9.11 -1.47 2.10
N GLY A 15 8.50 -0.38 1.62
CA GLY A 15 8.30 -0.22 0.19
C GLY A 15 8.05 1.21 -0.27
N ILE A 16 8.01 1.40 -1.58
CA ILE A 16 7.56 2.65 -2.20
C ILE A 16 6.04 2.60 -2.31
N VAL A 17 5.38 3.63 -1.80
CA VAL A 17 3.91 3.73 -1.79
C VAL A 17 3.46 4.59 -2.96
N ASN A 18 2.45 4.11 -3.70
CA ASN A 18 1.91 4.80 -4.87
C ASN A 18 0.82 5.83 -4.54
N TYR A 19 0.41 5.87 -3.28
CA TYR A 19 -0.72 6.65 -2.76
C TYR A 19 -0.19 7.65 -1.75
N ASP A 20 -0.76 8.84 -1.72
CA ASP A 20 -0.58 9.74 -0.58
C ASP A 20 -1.34 9.23 0.66
N SER A 21 -1.16 9.91 1.79
CA SER A 21 -1.75 9.50 3.06
C SER A 21 -3.27 9.48 3.07
N ASP A 22 -3.91 10.39 2.34
CA ASP A 22 -5.37 10.51 2.32
C ASP A 22 -5.95 9.47 1.39
N GLN A 23 -5.34 9.30 0.21
CA GLN A 23 -5.70 8.24 -0.73
C GLN A 23 -5.60 6.85 -0.09
N LEU A 24 -4.55 6.56 0.69
CA LEU A 24 -4.42 5.30 1.42
C LEU A 24 -5.57 5.07 2.41
N ARG A 25 -5.96 6.11 3.16
CA ARG A 25 -7.06 6.02 4.13
C ARG A 25 -8.40 5.79 3.44
N THR A 26 -8.63 6.47 2.32
CA THR A 26 -9.86 6.31 1.54
C THR A 26 -9.96 4.95 0.87
N ALA A 27 -8.85 4.44 0.31
CA ALA A 27 -8.81 3.15 -0.39
C ALA A 27 -8.83 1.94 0.56
N ALA A 28 -8.55 2.14 1.86
CA ALA A 28 -8.48 1.05 2.83
C ALA A 28 -9.80 0.25 2.90
N GLY A 29 -9.70 -1.06 2.64
CA GLY A 29 -10.85 -1.97 2.63
C GLY A 29 -11.62 -2.01 1.29
N TRP A 30 -11.23 -1.22 0.29
CA TRP A 30 -11.82 -1.30 -1.05
C TRP A 30 -11.06 -2.29 -1.93
N SER A 31 -11.76 -2.87 -2.91
CA SER A 31 -11.09 -3.60 -4.00
C SER A 31 -10.41 -2.65 -4.98
N SER A 32 -9.38 -3.11 -5.69
CA SER A 32 -8.70 -2.30 -6.72
C SER A 32 -9.66 -1.74 -7.77
N ASN A 33 -10.70 -2.50 -8.14
CA ASN A 33 -11.73 -2.06 -9.08
C ASN A 33 -12.54 -0.86 -8.54
N GLU A 34 -12.82 -0.85 -7.25
CA GLU A 34 -13.54 0.26 -6.60
C GLU A 34 -12.67 1.51 -6.51
N VAL A 35 -11.39 1.34 -6.20
CA VAL A 35 -10.41 2.44 -6.20
C VAL A 35 -10.32 3.07 -7.60
N MET A 36 -10.10 2.28 -8.65
CA MET A 36 -10.00 2.78 -10.02
C MET A 36 -11.26 3.49 -10.54
N LYS A 37 -12.44 3.17 -9.99
CA LYS A 37 -13.71 3.82 -10.37
C LYS A 37 -13.98 5.11 -9.61
N ARG A 38 -13.46 5.24 -8.39
CA ARG A 38 -13.84 6.29 -7.43
C ARG A 38 -12.71 7.28 -7.16
N MET A 39 -11.49 6.96 -7.57
CA MET A 39 -10.30 7.76 -7.32
C MET A 39 -9.45 7.84 -8.59
N GLU A 40 -8.87 9.01 -8.83
CA GLU A 40 -7.86 9.18 -9.87
C GLU A 40 -6.50 8.71 -9.32
N VAL A 41 -6.10 7.51 -9.70
CA VAL A 41 -4.83 6.91 -9.27
C VAL A 41 -4.01 6.49 -10.49
N HIS A 42 -2.68 6.68 -10.40
CA HIS A 42 -1.77 6.31 -11.47
C HIS A 42 -1.45 4.81 -11.50
N ARG A 43 -1.47 4.15 -10.34
CA ARG A 43 -1.21 2.71 -10.16
C ARG A 43 -2.23 2.14 -9.17
N MET A 44 -2.69 0.92 -9.42
CA MET A 44 -3.71 0.29 -8.57
C MET A 44 -3.10 -0.29 -7.29
N GLU A 45 -1.85 -0.73 -7.31
CA GLU A 45 -1.16 -1.34 -6.17
C GLU A 45 -0.74 -0.26 -5.17
N VAL A 46 -1.04 -0.47 -3.89
CA VAL A 46 -0.56 0.40 -2.81
C VAL A 46 0.97 0.42 -2.76
N ILE A 47 1.60 -0.76 -2.83
CA ILE A 47 3.05 -0.96 -3.00
C ILE A 47 3.21 -2.02 -4.08
N HIS A 48 3.99 -1.73 -5.12
CA HIS A 48 4.27 -2.72 -6.16
C HIS A 48 5.28 -3.77 -5.65
N ARG A 49 5.17 -5.03 -6.10
CA ARG A 49 6.04 -6.14 -5.65
C ARG A 49 7.54 -5.90 -5.89
N ASP A 50 7.88 -5.22 -6.97
CA ASP A 50 9.28 -4.90 -7.30
C ASP A 50 9.81 -3.70 -6.49
N GLU A 51 8.91 -2.97 -5.83
CA GLU A 51 9.21 -1.82 -4.97
C GLU A 51 9.08 -2.20 -3.48
N TRP A 52 9.03 -3.51 -3.19
CA TRP A 52 8.87 -4.08 -1.85
C TRP A 52 10.14 -4.78 -1.39
N VAL A 53 10.54 -4.51 -0.15
CA VAL A 53 11.65 -5.19 0.54
C VAL A 53 11.10 -5.91 1.77
N THR A 54 11.07 -7.24 1.72
CA THR A 54 10.73 -8.08 2.87
C THR A 54 11.86 -8.06 3.89
N LEU A 55 11.53 -7.90 5.18
CA LEU A 55 12.48 -8.21 6.24
C LEU A 55 12.55 -9.72 6.41
N ARG A 56 13.73 -10.29 6.17
CA ARG A 56 13.99 -11.70 6.51
C ARG A 56 14.19 -11.77 8.03
N SER A 57 13.40 -12.62 8.68
CA SER A 57 13.70 -13.16 10.01
C SER A 57 14.98 -13.98 9.98
#